data_AF-A0A8T5RPV8-F1
#
_entry.id   AF-A0A8T5RPV8-F1
#
_cell.length_a   1.000
_cell.length_b   1.000
_cell.length_c   1.000
_cell.angle_alpha   90.00
_cell.angle_beta   90.00
_cell.angle_gamma   90.00
#
_symmetry.space_group_name_H-M   'P 1'
#
loop_
_entity.id
_entity.type
_entity.pdbx_description
1 polymer ?
#
loop_
_entity_poly.entity_id
_entity_poly.type
_entity_poly.pdbx_seq_one_letter_code
_entity_poly.pdbx_strand_id
1 'polypeptide(L)'
;MKTCDVCGYENESNDKFCGNCGKNFGKINLNDLPEPSKRRLRGIGGFLYLIYWVTFLIITSIVLAILYFIFGFWAELLSFIITLFIIIGCLGQIFTALFDWYRENHELKKKRKLKKKVVVQDE
;
A
#
# COMPACT_ATOMS: atom_id res chain seq x y z
N MET A 1 -18.45 -34.58 73.15
CA MET A 1 -18.15 -33.16 73.45
C MET A 1 -16.67 -32.95 73.24
N LYS A 2 -16.25 -31.78 72.74
CA LYS A 2 -14.83 -31.45 72.55
C LYS A 2 -14.54 -30.03 73.02
N THR A 3 -13.43 -29.85 73.69
CA THR A 3 -13.02 -28.54 74.21
C THR A 3 -12.15 -27.83 73.17
N CYS A 4 -12.42 -26.54 72.93
CA CYS A 4 -11.57 -25.73 72.08
C CYS A 4 -10.21 -25.50 72.75
N ASP A 5 -9.13 -25.84 72.06
CA ASP A 5 -7.75 -25.64 72.51
C ASP A 5 -7.32 -24.17 72.58
N VAL A 6 -8.06 -23.26 71.94
CA VAL A 6 -7.77 -21.81 71.94
C VAL A 6 -8.57 -21.03 72.96
N CYS A 7 -9.86 -21.35 73.17
CA CYS A 7 -10.72 -20.57 74.06
C CYS A 7 -11.33 -21.36 75.22
N GLY A 8 -11.09 -22.68 75.31
CA GLY A 8 -11.60 -23.52 76.40
C GLY A 8 -13.10 -23.83 76.35
N TYR A 9 -13.84 -23.34 75.35
CA TYR A 9 -15.28 -23.59 75.23
C TYR A 9 -15.59 -25.04 74.85
N GLU A 10 -16.62 -25.63 75.47
CA GLU A 10 -17.11 -26.97 75.14
C GLU A 10 -18.06 -26.92 73.94
N ASN A 11 -17.67 -27.60 72.86
CA ASN A 11 -18.41 -27.69 71.61
C ASN A 11 -18.90 -29.13 71.40
N GLU A 12 -19.87 -29.33 70.51
CA GLU A 12 -20.28 -30.66 70.10
C GLU A 12 -19.16 -31.35 69.30
N SER A 13 -19.10 -32.67 69.35
CA SER A 13 -18.04 -33.43 68.66
C SER A 13 -18.05 -33.22 67.14
N ASN A 14 -19.23 -32.94 66.57
CA ASN A 14 -19.43 -32.73 65.13
C ASN A 14 -19.18 -31.29 64.66
N ASP A 15 -18.94 -30.34 65.56
CA ASP A 15 -18.77 -28.94 65.18
C ASP A 15 -17.50 -28.75 64.35
N LYS A 16 -17.61 -28.23 63.13
CA LYS A 16 -16.41 -27.98 62.28
C LYS A 16 -15.61 -26.79 62.77
N PHE A 17 -16.26 -25.85 63.44
CA PHE A 17 -15.67 -24.62 63.99
C PHE A 17 -16.08 -24.46 65.45
N CYS A 18 -15.30 -23.76 66.25
CA CYS A 18 -15.70 -23.41 67.60
C CYS A 18 -16.83 -22.37 67.57
N GLY A 19 -17.94 -22.64 68.26
CA GLY A 19 -19.10 -21.76 68.35
C GLY A 19 -18.85 -20.46 69.13
N ASN A 20 -17.75 -20.38 69.88
CA ASN A 20 -17.38 -19.17 70.63
C ASN A 20 -16.33 -18.32 69.89
N CYS A 21 -15.19 -18.90 69.50
CA CYS A 21 -14.08 -18.14 68.91
C CYS A 21 -13.95 -18.28 67.37
N GLY A 22 -14.77 -19.11 66.73
CA GLY A 22 -14.75 -19.30 65.28
C GLY A 22 -13.57 -20.11 64.74
N LYS A 23 -12.67 -20.61 65.60
CA LYS A 23 -11.52 -21.42 65.16
C LYS A 23 -12.00 -22.70 64.47
N ASN A 24 -11.48 -22.97 63.28
CA ASN A 24 -11.70 -24.22 62.57
C ASN A 24 -10.99 -25.39 63.29
N PHE A 25 -11.72 -26.47 63.55
CA PHE A 25 -11.14 -27.73 64.06
C PHE A 25 -10.54 -28.59 62.93
N GLY A 26 -10.80 -28.23 61.67
CA GLY A 26 -10.28 -28.89 60.49
C GLY A 26 -8.78 -28.67 60.32
N LYS A 27 -8.03 -29.77 60.30
CA LYS A 27 -6.70 -29.79 59.70
C LYS A 27 -6.88 -29.49 58.22
N ILE A 28 -6.22 -28.46 57.69
CA ILE A 28 -6.19 -28.22 56.25
C ILE A 28 -5.39 -29.38 55.63
N ASN A 29 -6.06 -30.28 54.92
CA ASN A 29 -5.36 -31.26 54.12
C ASN A 29 -4.76 -30.53 52.93
N LEU A 30 -3.43 -30.55 52.82
CA LEU A 30 -2.72 -29.92 51.70
C LEU A 30 -3.17 -30.48 50.32
N ASN A 31 -3.77 -31.67 50.32
CA ASN A 31 -4.29 -32.33 49.13
C ASN A 31 -5.61 -31.73 48.61
N ASP A 32 -6.30 -30.91 49.41
CA ASP A 32 -7.57 -30.27 49.02
C ASP A 32 -7.35 -28.85 48.45
N LEU A 33 -6.09 -28.37 48.37
CA LEU A 33 -5.82 -27.11 47.70
C LEU A 33 -5.99 -27.30 46.19
N PRO A 34 -6.82 -26.46 45.52
CA PRO A 34 -6.94 -26.52 44.07
C PRO A 34 -5.59 -26.20 43.44
N GLU A 35 -5.17 -27.02 42.48
CA GLU A 35 -3.91 -26.81 41.76
C GLU A 35 -3.88 -25.41 41.12
N PRO A 36 -2.72 -24.73 41.13
CA PRO A 36 -2.59 -23.40 40.56
C PRO A 36 -2.94 -23.43 39.07
N SER A 37 -3.94 -22.63 38.68
CA SER A 37 -4.41 -22.53 37.30
C SER A 37 -3.25 -22.16 36.37
N LYS A 38 -2.89 -23.03 35.42
CA LYS A 38 -1.91 -22.73 34.37
C LYS A 38 -2.40 -21.51 33.58
N ARG A 39 -1.81 -20.33 33.85
CA ARG A 39 -1.98 -19.16 32.99
C ARG A 39 -1.42 -19.50 31.62
N ARG A 40 -2.30 -19.63 30.62
CA ARG A 40 -1.92 -19.84 29.22
C ARG A 40 -1.05 -18.65 28.78
N LEU A 41 0.24 -18.92 28.58
CA LEU A 41 1.20 -17.98 28.01
C LEU A 41 0.71 -17.63 26.60
N ARG A 42 0.26 -16.39 26.40
CA ARG A 42 -0.30 -15.91 25.14
C ARG A 42 0.81 -15.97 24.08
N GLY A 43 0.66 -16.84 23.09
CA GLY A 43 1.72 -17.25 22.17
C GLY A 43 2.25 -16.13 21.27
N ILE A 44 3.57 -16.11 21.12
CA ILE A 44 4.39 -15.22 20.28
C ILE A 44 4.00 -15.26 18.78
N GLY A 45 3.21 -16.25 18.36
CA GLY A 45 2.82 -16.46 16.96
C GLY A 45 2.11 -15.26 16.30
N GLY A 46 1.31 -14.50 17.06
CA GLY A 46 0.64 -13.30 16.51
C GLY A 46 1.63 -12.20 16.11
N PHE A 47 2.73 -12.06 16.86
CA PHE A 47 3.75 -11.05 16.59
C PHE A 47 4.60 -11.41 15.37
N LEU A 48 4.98 -12.68 15.24
CA LEU A 48 5.71 -13.18 14.07
C LEU A 48 4.87 -13.10 12.78
N TYR A 49 3.58 -13.40 12.87
CA TYR A 49 2.65 -13.25 11.75
C TYR A 49 2.53 -11.78 11.31
N LEU A 50 2.46 -10.85 12.27
CA LEU A 50 2.42 -9.42 11.98
C LEU A 50 3.70 -8.95 11.29
N ILE A 51 4.87 -9.34 11.79
CA ILE A 51 6.16 -9.01 11.16
C ILE A 51 6.21 -9.55 9.72
N TYR A 52 5.82 -10.81 9.52
CA TYR A 52 5.78 -11.43 8.19
C TYR A 52 4.88 -10.65 7.22
N TRP A 53 3.70 -10.22 7.67
CA TRP A 53 2.77 -9.48 6.84
C TRP A 53 3.34 -8.11 6.44
N VAL A 54 3.94 -7.41 7.41
CA VAL A 54 4.57 -6.10 7.16
C VAL A 54 5.73 -6.23 6.18
N THR A 55 6.61 -7.22 6.34
CA THR A 55 7.73 -7.42 5.41
C THR A 55 7.25 -7.80 4.01
N PHE A 56 6.22 -8.63 3.91
CA PHE A 56 5.59 -8.99 2.63
C PHE A 56 5.06 -7.75 1.90
N LEU A 57 4.30 -6.88 2.58
CA LEU A 57 3.78 -5.65 1.98
C LEU A 57 4.90 -4.73 1.48
N ILE A 58 5.96 -4.57 2.27
CA ILE A 58 7.10 -3.72 1.90
C ILE A 58 7.76 -4.27 0.64
N ILE A 59 8.03 -5.58 0.59
CA ILE A 59 8.63 -6.22 -0.59
C ILE A 59 7.74 -6.06 -1.81
N THR A 60 6.43 -6.34 -1.69
CA THR A 60 5.48 -6.16 -2.80
C THR A 60 5.46 -4.73 -3.30
N SER A 61 5.44 -3.73 -2.40
CA SER A 61 5.49 -2.33 -2.78
C SER A 61 6.77 -1.97 -3.53
N ILE A 62 7.92 -2.46 -3.08
CA ILE A 62 9.21 -2.22 -3.74
C ILE A 62 9.22 -2.85 -5.14
N VAL A 63 8.75 -4.09 -5.27
CA VAL A 63 8.67 -4.78 -6.57
C VAL A 63 7.77 -4.01 -7.53
N LEU A 64 6.59 -3.58 -7.08
CA LEU A 64 5.69 -2.78 -7.91
C LEU A 64 6.31 -1.43 -8.31
N ALA A 65 7.02 -0.77 -7.40
CA ALA A 65 7.72 0.48 -7.71
C ALA A 65 8.82 0.27 -8.76
N ILE A 66 9.59 -0.82 -8.67
CA ILE A 66 10.63 -1.15 -9.67
C ILE A 66 9.98 -1.48 -11.03
N LEU A 67 8.91 -2.27 -11.04
CA LEU A 67 8.19 -2.58 -12.28
C LEU A 67 7.61 -1.31 -12.91
N TYR A 68 7.00 -0.45 -12.11
CA TYR A 68 6.51 0.84 -12.60
C TYR A 68 7.65 1.72 -13.12
N PHE A 69 8.80 1.74 -12.45
CA PHE A 69 9.95 2.52 -12.90
C PHE A 69 10.49 2.00 -14.24
N ILE A 70 10.60 0.69 -14.40
CA ILE A 70 11.03 0.08 -15.66
C ILE A 70 9.97 0.36 -16.73
N PHE A 71 8.75 -0.16 -16.57
CA PHE A 71 7.72 -0.13 -17.60
C PHE A 71 7.14 1.27 -17.85
N GLY A 72 6.93 2.05 -16.80
CA GLY A 72 6.40 3.41 -16.89
C GLY A 72 7.35 4.36 -17.62
N PHE A 73 8.65 4.25 -17.34
CA PHE A 73 9.65 5.03 -18.07
C PHE A 73 9.67 4.70 -19.57
N TRP A 74 9.57 3.42 -19.93
CA TRP A 74 9.47 3.02 -21.34
C TRP A 74 8.18 3.53 -22.00
N ALA A 75 7.07 3.57 -21.28
CA ALA A 75 5.80 4.07 -21.80
C ALA A 75 5.84 5.58 -22.10
N GLU A 76 6.41 6.37 -21.20
CA GLU A 76 6.61 7.82 -21.43
C GLU A 76 7.57 8.05 -22.59
N LEU A 77 8.70 7.35 -22.64
CA LEU A 77 9.66 7.44 -23.74
C LEU A 77 9.01 7.11 -25.10
N LEU A 78 8.22 6.03 -25.16
CA LEU A 78 7.50 5.64 -26.37
C LEU A 78 6.48 6.72 -26.78
N SER A 79 5.76 7.28 -25.81
CA SER A 79 4.82 8.39 -26.05
C SER A 79 5.53 9.60 -26.68
N PHE A 80 6.68 10.02 -26.14
CA PHE A 80 7.49 11.09 -26.71
C PHE A 80 7.94 10.79 -28.15
N ILE A 81 8.40 9.57 -28.41
CA ILE A 81 8.83 9.16 -29.76
C ILE A 81 7.65 9.26 -30.74
N ILE A 82 6.48 8.73 -30.38
CA ILE A 82 5.27 8.80 -31.22
C ILE A 82 4.87 10.26 -31.47
N THR A 83 4.88 11.10 -30.45
CA THR A 83 4.59 12.54 -30.59
C THR A 83 5.58 13.21 -31.56
N LEU A 84 6.87 12.90 -31.47
CA LEU A 84 7.87 13.42 -32.41
C LEU A 84 7.59 12.97 -33.85
N PHE A 85 7.25 11.70 -34.07
CA PHE A 85 6.88 11.22 -35.40
C PHE A 85 5.65 11.94 -35.96
N ILE A 86 4.63 12.18 -35.13
CA ILE A 86 3.44 12.95 -35.53
C ILE A 86 3.84 14.39 -35.91
N ILE A 87 4.66 15.06 -35.09
CA ILE A 87 5.13 16.42 -35.36
C ILE A 87 5.92 16.47 -36.67
N ILE A 88 6.84 15.53 -36.90
CA ILE A 88 7.61 15.43 -38.15
C ILE A 88 6.66 15.23 -39.34
N GLY A 89 5.65 14.37 -39.20
CA GLY A 89 4.61 14.18 -40.21
C GLY A 89 3.85 15.46 -40.53
N CYS A 90 3.40 16.20 -39.50
CA CYS A 90 2.73 17.49 -39.66
C CYS A 90 3.64 18.53 -40.32
N LEU A 91 4.90 18.64 -39.91
CA LEU A 91 5.89 19.52 -40.54
C LEU A 91 6.13 19.16 -42.00
N GLY A 92 6.16 17.86 -42.32
CA GLY A 92 6.24 17.39 -43.70
C GLY A 92 5.06 17.87 -44.55
N GLN A 93 3.84 17.76 -44.05
CA GLN A 93 2.64 18.23 -44.74
C GLN A 93 2.67 19.76 -44.97
N ILE A 94 3.06 20.52 -43.94
CA ILE A 94 3.23 21.98 -44.03
C ILE A 94 4.29 22.32 -45.07
N PHE A 95 5.41 21.60 -45.07
CA PHE A 95 6.50 21.82 -46.01
C PHE A 95 6.08 21.53 -47.45
N THR A 96 5.34 20.44 -47.69
CA THR A 96 4.77 20.13 -49.00
C THR A 96 3.84 21.25 -49.47
N ALA A 97 2.91 21.70 -48.61
CA ALA A 97 2.01 22.81 -48.93
C ALA A 97 2.75 24.12 -49.21
N LEU A 98 3.80 24.42 -48.44
CA LEU A 98 4.65 25.60 -48.62
C LEU A 98 5.40 25.54 -49.96
N PHE A 99 5.94 24.37 -50.31
CA PHE A 99 6.65 24.16 -51.56
C PHE A 99 5.74 24.32 -52.76
N ASP A 100 4.53 23.76 -52.70
CA ASP A 100 3.51 23.91 -53.74
C ASP A 100 3.09 25.37 -53.90
N TRP A 101 2.84 26.08 -52.80
CA TRP A 101 2.54 27.52 -52.83
C TRP A 101 3.69 28.35 -53.41
N TYR A 102 4.93 28.04 -53.03
CA TYR A 102 6.11 28.73 -53.55
C TYR A 102 6.25 28.53 -55.07
N ARG A 103 6.04 27.30 -55.54
CA ARG A 103 6.08 26.94 -56.96
C ARG A 103 5.01 27.70 -57.76
N GLU A 104 3.78 27.73 -57.27
CA GLU A 104 2.68 28.44 -57.94
C GLU A 104 2.95 29.95 -58.02
N ASN A 105 3.39 30.55 -56.92
CA ASN A 105 3.69 31.98 -56.87
C ASN A 105 4.85 32.36 -57.81
N HIS A 106 5.84 31.49 -57.96
CA HIS A 106 6.92 31.67 -58.93
C HIS A 106 6.42 31.69 -60.37
N GLU A 107 5.49 30.78 -60.72
CA GLU A 107 4.87 30.75 -62.05
C GLU A 107 3.96 31.98 -62.29
N LEU A 108 3.24 32.45 -61.28
CA LEU A 108 2.47 33.70 -61.36
C LEU A 108 3.37 34.91 -61.62
N LYS A 109 4.54 34.98 -60.97
CA LYS A 109 5.53 36.04 -61.23
C LYS A 109 6.05 36.00 -62.66
N LYS A 110 6.33 34.82 -63.22
CA LYS A 110 6.71 34.68 -64.65
C LYS A 110 5.60 35.20 -65.57
N LYS A 111 4.35 34.76 -65.36
CA LYS A 111 3.20 35.19 -66.18
C LYS A 111 2.99 36.71 -66.13
N ARG A 112 3.13 37.34 -64.95
CA ARG A 112 3.06 38.81 -64.81
C ARG A 112 4.16 39.53 -65.60
N LYS A 113 5.40 39.02 -65.58
CA LYS A 113 6.52 39.58 -66.36
C LYS A 113 6.30 39.45 -67.87
N LEU A 114 5.83 38.30 -68.34
CA LEU A 114 5.47 38.07 -69.75
C LEU A 114 4.35 39.01 -70.21
N LYS A 115 3.27 39.13 -69.44
CA LYS A 115 2.15 40.04 -69.77
C LYS A 115 2.62 41.50 -69.86
N LYS A 116 3.49 41.95 -68.95
CA LYS A 116 4.07 43.31 -68.99
C LYS A 116 4.92 43.55 -70.24
N LYS A 117 5.64 42.55 -70.75
CA LYS A 117 6.44 42.69 -71.99
C LYS A 117 5.57 42.81 -73.24
N VAL A 118 4.49 42.04 -73.33
CA VAL A 118 3.54 42.09 -74.47
C VAL A 118 2.91 43.48 -74.56
N VAL A 119 2.40 44.03 -73.45
CA VAL A 119 1.76 45.36 -73.46
C VAL A 119 2.71 46.47 -73.91
N VAL A 120 3.98 46.43 -73.52
CA VAL A 120 4.99 47.45 -73.92
C VAL A 120 5.37 47.36 -75.40
N GLN A 121 5.15 46.22 -76.06
CA GLN A 121 5.50 46.03 -77.46
C GLN A 121 4.38 46.51 -78.42
N ASP A 122 3.17 46.71 -77.88
CA ASP A 122 1.99 47.18 -78.63
C ASP A 122 1.77 48.71 -78.54
N GLU A 123 2.61 49.44 -77.78
CA GLU A 123 2.67 50.92 -77.68
C GLU A 123 3.77 51.49 -78.60
#